data_AF-A0A317FUH9-F1
#
_entry.id   AF-A0A317FUH9-F1
#
_cell.length_a   1.000
_cell.length_b   1.000
_cell.length_c   1.000
_cell.angle_alpha   90.00
_cell.angle_beta   90.00
_cell.angle_gamma   90.00
#
_symmetry.space_group_name_H-M   'P 1'
#
loop_
_entity.id
_entity.type
_entity.pdbx_description
1 polymer ?
#
loop_
_entity_poly.entity_id
_entity_poly.type
_entity_poly.pdbx_seq_one_letter_code
_entity_poly.pdbx_strand_id
1 'polypeptide(L)'
;MLTLFKSKPLLAEQEQQWLVDTFIWAAENFDLNFFTKHSQIILPTVEFFPDSVSSIEEMASKVFARVKHYAGMSEWPITLVAPQQLQPQVFPHFEFSEHLRGEHCHLMVPPSHTINVSFNPNQINQPQDLVASFAGTLATILIHHVGVLPPGGKAYLPQATDALACFLGFGVMMSNTVYQFKGGCGSCYNPYANREATLSETHTVFMHALVSYFKQDKHSKKHLKPHLRGQFKKAQKEIKTLVNQSANPLLLAFSPEQAS
;
A
#
# COMPACT_ATOMS: atom_id res chain seq x y z
N MET A 1 19.49 33.15 25.52
CA MET A 1 19.06 32.49 24.28
C MET A 1 18.45 31.15 24.64
N LEU A 2 17.14 30.98 24.44
CA LEU A 2 16.47 29.70 24.65
C LEU A 2 16.81 28.81 23.46
N THR A 3 17.71 27.86 23.63
CA THR A 3 17.93 26.79 22.66
C THR A 3 16.63 26.00 22.53
N LEU A 4 15.89 26.26 21.44
CA LEU A 4 14.70 25.52 21.08
C LEU A 4 15.10 24.05 20.95
N PHE A 5 14.69 23.20 21.88
CA PHE A 5 14.97 21.76 21.82
C PHE A 5 14.44 21.22 20.49
N LYS A 6 15.35 20.82 19.59
CA LYS A 6 14.96 20.11 18.36
C LYS A 6 14.37 18.77 18.79
N SER A 7 13.10 18.54 18.47
CA SER A 7 12.46 17.26 18.71
C SER A 7 13.22 16.16 17.96
N LYS A 8 13.54 15.04 18.62
CA LYS A 8 14.12 13.85 17.96
C LYS A 8 13.27 13.51 16.72
N PRO A 9 13.85 13.22 15.54
CA PRO A 9 13.08 12.86 14.34
C PRO A 9 12.29 11.57 14.55
N LEU A 10 11.29 11.30 13.71
CA LEU A 10 10.47 10.09 13.81
C LEU A 10 11.29 8.85 13.44
N LEU A 11 12.04 8.94 12.35
CA LEU A 11 12.97 7.93 11.83
C LEU A 11 14.37 8.53 11.72
N ALA A 12 15.41 7.68 11.68
CA ALA A 12 16.76 8.12 11.34
C ALA A 12 16.80 8.66 9.90
N GLU A 13 17.74 9.55 9.60
CA GLU A 13 17.83 10.21 8.29
C GLU A 13 17.94 9.21 7.12
N GLN A 14 18.74 8.15 7.28
CA GLN A 14 18.88 7.10 6.28
C GLN A 14 17.59 6.31 6.04
N GLU A 15 16.80 6.07 7.09
CA GLU A 15 15.50 5.41 6.98
C GLU A 15 14.48 6.31 6.24
N GLN A 16 14.49 7.61 6.53
CA GLN A 16 13.67 8.59 5.81
C GLN A 16 14.04 8.64 4.33
N GLN A 17 15.34 8.72 4.03
CA GLN A 17 15.84 8.76 2.66
C GLN A 17 15.45 7.50 1.90
N TRP A 18 15.62 6.32 2.49
CA TRP A 18 15.22 5.07 1.84
C TRP A 18 13.73 5.01 1.53
N LEU A 19 12.85 5.50 2.42
CA LEU A 19 11.42 5.58 2.16
C LEU A 19 11.07 6.57 1.05
N VAL A 20 11.76 7.71 1.00
CA VAL A 20 11.60 8.72 -0.06
C VAL A 20 12.08 8.15 -1.41
N ASP A 21 13.23 7.50 -1.45
CA ASP A 21 13.77 6.85 -2.65
C ASP A 21 12.84 5.72 -3.12
N THR A 22 12.26 4.97 -2.19
CA THR A 22 11.28 3.91 -2.50
C THR A 22 9.97 4.50 -3.02
N PHE A 23 9.53 5.65 -2.50
CA PHE A 23 8.39 6.38 -3.06
C PHE A 23 8.65 6.87 -4.49
N ILE A 24 9.84 7.41 -4.75
CA ILE A 24 10.27 7.85 -6.08
C ILE A 24 10.34 6.65 -7.04
N TRP A 25 10.98 5.56 -6.63
CA TRP A 25 11.00 4.32 -7.38
C TRP A 25 9.58 3.83 -7.69
N ALA A 26 8.66 3.93 -6.73
CA ALA A 26 7.28 3.54 -6.94
C ALA A 26 6.58 4.41 -7.99
N ALA A 27 6.80 5.73 -7.90
CA ALA A 27 6.30 6.72 -8.86
C ALA A 27 6.82 6.44 -10.28
N GLU A 28 8.11 6.21 -10.45
CA GLU A 28 8.75 6.00 -11.75
C GLU A 28 8.31 4.70 -12.43
N ASN A 29 8.08 3.63 -11.65
CA ASN A 29 7.95 2.28 -12.20
C ASN A 29 6.52 1.73 -12.19
N PHE A 30 5.60 2.30 -11.41
CA PHE A 30 4.24 1.77 -11.26
C PHE A 30 3.17 2.80 -11.57
N ASP A 31 3.34 3.54 -12.67
CA ASP A 31 2.33 4.45 -13.24
C ASP A 31 2.04 5.70 -12.37
N LEU A 32 2.89 6.71 -12.55
CA LEU A 32 2.80 8.01 -11.90
C LEU A 32 1.55 8.81 -12.27
N ASN A 33 1.14 8.70 -13.53
CA ASN A 33 -0.03 9.40 -14.04
C ASN A 33 -1.29 8.88 -13.34
N PHE A 34 -1.41 7.55 -13.22
CA PHE A 34 -2.48 6.95 -12.44
C PHE A 34 -2.40 7.33 -10.96
N PHE A 35 -1.21 7.33 -10.34
CA PHE A 35 -1.04 7.78 -8.96
C PHE A 35 -1.57 9.20 -8.73
N THR A 36 -1.15 10.14 -9.56
CA THR A 36 -1.47 11.57 -9.39
C THR A 36 -2.95 11.84 -9.63
N LYS A 37 -3.52 11.34 -10.73
CA LYS A 37 -4.88 11.69 -11.16
C LYS A 37 -5.98 10.80 -10.59
N HIS A 38 -5.71 9.52 -10.34
CA HIS A 38 -6.76 8.53 -10.13
C HIS A 38 -6.63 7.74 -8.82
N SER A 39 -5.41 7.51 -8.32
CA SER A 39 -5.24 6.77 -7.06
C SER A 39 -5.90 7.51 -5.90
N GLN A 40 -6.64 6.78 -5.09
CA GLN A 40 -7.33 7.28 -3.90
C GLN A 40 -6.66 6.73 -2.64
N ILE A 41 -6.77 7.46 -1.53
CA ILE A 41 -6.43 6.88 -0.24
C ILE A 41 -7.64 6.10 0.26
N ILE A 42 -7.51 4.79 0.29
CA ILE A 42 -8.60 3.87 0.61
C ILE A 42 -8.79 3.86 2.13
N LEU A 43 -10.04 4.05 2.57
CA LEU A 43 -10.39 4.13 3.98
C LEU A 43 -11.22 2.90 4.42
N PRO A 44 -11.12 2.46 5.69
CA PRO A 44 -11.91 1.35 6.20
C PRO A 44 -13.34 1.82 6.51
N THR A 45 -14.08 2.21 5.48
CA THR A 45 -15.44 2.77 5.57
C THR A 45 -16.37 2.12 4.55
N VAL A 46 -17.68 2.25 4.78
CA VAL A 46 -18.72 1.80 3.86
C VAL A 46 -18.68 2.48 2.49
N GLU A 47 -18.00 3.63 2.37
CA GLU A 47 -17.76 4.30 1.09
C GLU A 47 -16.86 3.47 0.17
N PHE A 48 -15.82 2.84 0.73
CA PHE A 48 -14.89 1.97 -0.01
C PHE A 48 -15.26 0.49 0.06
N PHE A 49 -16.01 0.07 1.08
CA PHE A 49 -16.42 -1.32 1.26
C PHE A 49 -17.92 -1.37 1.62
N PRO A 50 -18.82 -1.07 0.67
CA PRO A 50 -20.27 -1.00 0.91
C PRO A 50 -20.94 -2.38 0.96
N ASP A 51 -20.24 -3.41 0.49
CA ASP A 51 -20.85 -4.69 0.18
C ASP A 51 -21.25 -5.46 1.46
N SER A 52 -22.51 -5.92 1.52
CA SER A 52 -22.94 -6.94 2.47
C SER A 52 -22.60 -8.32 1.93
N VAL A 53 -22.32 -9.27 2.82
CA VAL A 53 -21.88 -10.63 2.46
C VAL A 53 -22.50 -11.66 3.39
N SER A 54 -22.76 -12.84 2.82
CA SER A 54 -23.44 -13.95 3.49
C SER A 54 -22.51 -15.14 3.77
N SER A 55 -21.31 -15.16 3.17
CA SER A 55 -20.29 -16.17 3.43
C SER A 55 -18.87 -15.59 3.47
N ILE A 56 -17.96 -16.43 3.95
CA ILE A 56 -16.51 -16.22 4.00
C ILE A 56 -15.94 -15.94 2.60
N GLU A 57 -16.27 -16.81 1.64
CA GLU A 57 -15.77 -16.76 0.27
C GLU A 57 -16.33 -15.55 -0.48
N GLU A 58 -17.59 -15.19 -0.22
CA GLU A 58 -18.22 -14.00 -0.78
C GLU A 58 -17.52 -12.74 -0.25
N MET A 59 -17.20 -12.69 1.05
CA MET A 59 -16.42 -11.61 1.66
C MET A 59 -15.05 -11.46 0.99
N ALA A 60 -14.29 -12.56 0.91
CA ALA A 60 -12.97 -12.54 0.32
C ALA A 60 -13.01 -12.06 -1.15
N SER A 61 -13.97 -12.58 -1.93
CA SER A 61 -14.12 -12.23 -3.35
C SER A 61 -14.49 -10.77 -3.56
N LYS A 62 -15.47 -10.24 -2.81
CA LYS A 62 -15.87 -8.82 -2.95
C LYS A 62 -14.76 -7.88 -2.48
N VAL A 63 -14.13 -8.16 -1.35
CA VAL A 63 -13.01 -7.37 -0.84
C VAL A 63 -11.85 -7.39 -1.83
N PHE A 64 -11.50 -8.56 -2.38
CA PHE A 64 -10.44 -8.67 -3.39
C PHE A 64 -10.76 -7.87 -4.65
N ALA A 65 -12.00 -7.98 -5.18
CA ALA A 65 -12.41 -7.21 -6.35
C ALA A 65 -12.31 -5.70 -6.13
N ARG A 66 -12.71 -5.20 -4.95
CA ARG A 66 -12.56 -3.79 -4.56
C ARG A 66 -11.09 -3.38 -4.48
N VAL A 67 -10.25 -4.16 -3.80
CA VAL A 67 -8.82 -3.88 -3.66
C VAL A 67 -8.12 -3.87 -5.02
N LYS A 68 -8.42 -4.85 -5.89
CA LYS A 68 -7.92 -4.92 -7.27
C LYS A 68 -8.34 -3.70 -8.08
N HIS A 69 -9.60 -3.29 -7.98
CA HIS A 69 -10.13 -2.12 -8.65
C HIS A 69 -9.47 -0.81 -8.17
N TYR A 70 -9.39 -0.60 -6.85
CA TYR A 70 -8.77 0.60 -6.26
C TYR A 70 -7.28 0.71 -6.55
N ALA A 71 -6.59 -0.43 -6.64
CA ALA A 71 -5.20 -0.49 -7.09
C ALA A 71 -5.05 -0.13 -8.58
N GLY A 72 -6.13 0.02 -9.34
CA GLY A 72 -6.12 0.24 -10.79
C GLY A 72 -5.78 -1.02 -11.58
N MET A 73 -5.93 -2.21 -10.99
CA MET A 73 -5.49 -3.47 -11.59
C MET A 73 -6.65 -4.31 -12.12
N SER A 74 -7.81 -3.73 -12.43
CA SER A 74 -9.00 -4.47 -12.89
C SER A 74 -8.72 -5.39 -14.08
N GLU A 75 -7.99 -4.88 -15.08
CA GLU A 75 -7.64 -5.60 -16.32
C GLU A 75 -6.48 -6.59 -16.15
N TRP A 76 -5.83 -6.62 -14.99
CA TRP A 76 -4.78 -7.61 -14.73
C TRP A 76 -5.38 -9.01 -14.68
N PRO A 77 -4.70 -10.03 -15.21
CA PRO A 77 -5.20 -11.40 -15.26
C PRO A 77 -5.02 -12.11 -13.92
N ILE A 78 -5.61 -11.56 -12.87
CA ILE A 78 -5.50 -12.05 -11.49
C ILE A 78 -6.87 -12.52 -11.03
N THR A 79 -6.91 -13.75 -10.52
CA THR A 79 -8.12 -14.43 -10.04
C THR A 79 -7.96 -14.82 -8.58
N LEU A 80 -8.97 -14.56 -7.76
CA LEU A 80 -9.00 -15.08 -6.40
C LEU A 80 -9.52 -16.52 -6.41
N VAL A 81 -8.80 -17.44 -5.75
CA VAL A 81 -9.18 -18.84 -5.57
C VAL A 81 -9.22 -19.20 -4.09
N ALA A 82 -10.01 -20.22 -3.74
CA ALA A 82 -10.03 -20.73 -2.36
C ALA A 82 -8.66 -21.31 -1.96
N PRO A 83 -8.29 -21.32 -0.67
CA PRO A 83 -6.98 -21.80 -0.22
C PRO A 83 -6.65 -23.22 -0.68
N GLN A 84 -7.66 -24.10 -0.74
CA GLN A 84 -7.53 -25.49 -1.18
C GLN A 84 -7.31 -25.63 -2.69
N GLN A 85 -7.64 -24.59 -3.46
CA GLN A 85 -7.48 -24.54 -4.91
C GLN A 85 -6.18 -23.87 -5.35
N LEU A 86 -5.46 -23.20 -4.42
CA LEU A 86 -4.19 -22.57 -4.72
C LEU A 86 -3.12 -23.65 -4.96
N GLN A 87 -2.57 -23.66 -6.18
CA GLN A 87 -1.49 -24.56 -6.58
C GLN A 87 -0.25 -23.72 -6.94
N PRO A 88 0.97 -24.29 -6.81
CA PRO A 88 2.16 -23.67 -7.37
C PRO A 88 1.95 -23.36 -8.86
N GLN A 89 2.32 -22.16 -9.27
CA GLN A 89 2.14 -21.68 -10.63
C GLN A 89 3.38 -20.92 -11.09
N VAL A 90 3.67 -20.98 -12.39
CA VAL A 90 4.65 -20.10 -13.01
C VAL A 90 3.98 -18.77 -13.29
N PHE A 91 4.70 -17.67 -13.10
CA PHE A 91 4.19 -16.34 -13.46
C PHE A 91 4.01 -16.26 -14.98
N PRO A 92 2.79 -16.01 -15.49
CA PRO A 92 2.54 -15.95 -16.92
C PRO A 92 3.20 -14.70 -17.51
N HIS A 93 3.69 -14.81 -18.74
CA HIS A 93 4.08 -13.63 -19.52
C HIS A 93 2.84 -12.98 -20.13
N PHE A 94 2.74 -11.66 -20.00
CA PHE A 94 1.74 -10.80 -20.63
C PHE A 94 2.31 -9.39 -20.71
N GLU A 95 1.74 -8.55 -21.58
CA GLU A 95 2.22 -7.18 -21.80
C GLU A 95 1.04 -6.21 -21.92
N PHE A 96 1.22 -5.01 -21.40
CA PHE A 96 0.27 -3.90 -21.54
C PHE A 96 0.72 -2.94 -22.64
N SER A 97 -0.22 -2.17 -23.20
CA SER A 97 0.09 -1.19 -24.25
C SER A 97 0.94 -0.03 -23.76
N GLU A 98 0.38 0.80 -22.90
CA GLU A 98 1.03 2.02 -22.40
C GLU A 98 0.90 2.20 -20.89
N HIS A 99 -0.23 1.76 -20.32
CA HIS A 99 -0.54 1.98 -18.91
C HIS A 99 -0.60 0.66 -18.13
N LEU A 100 0.07 0.64 -16.98
CA LEU A 100 0.05 -0.51 -16.07
C LEU A 100 -1.21 -0.52 -15.19
N ARG A 101 -1.88 0.63 -15.03
CA ARG A 101 -3.01 0.78 -14.12
C ARG A 101 -4.13 1.65 -14.72
N GLY A 102 -5.34 1.45 -14.23
CA GLY A 102 -6.52 2.22 -14.58
C GLY A 102 -7.28 1.71 -15.80
N GLU A 103 -8.27 2.49 -16.25
CA GLU A 103 -9.19 2.11 -17.33
C GLU A 103 -8.52 2.03 -18.70
N HIS A 104 -7.37 2.67 -18.88
CA HIS A 104 -6.55 2.62 -20.10
C HIS A 104 -5.51 1.50 -20.08
N CYS A 105 -5.51 0.66 -19.05
CA CYS A 105 -4.70 -0.53 -18.98
C CYS A 105 -5.28 -1.60 -19.91
N HIS A 106 -4.62 -1.88 -21.03
CA HIS A 106 -5.09 -2.88 -21.98
C HIS A 106 -3.99 -3.90 -22.28
N LEU A 107 -4.34 -5.18 -22.21
CA LEU A 107 -3.44 -6.27 -22.56
C LEU A 107 -3.22 -6.27 -24.08
N MET A 108 -1.96 -6.13 -24.49
CA MET A 108 -1.54 -6.37 -25.87
C MET A 108 -1.21 -7.84 -26.10
N VAL A 109 -0.51 -8.43 -25.14
CA VAL A 109 -0.19 -9.86 -25.13
C VAL A 109 -1.00 -10.50 -24.01
N PRO A 110 -2.01 -11.34 -24.32
CA PRO A 110 -2.78 -12.02 -23.31
C PRO A 110 -1.92 -13.10 -22.62
N PRO A 111 -2.16 -13.38 -21.33
CA PRO A 111 -1.42 -14.40 -20.61
C PRO A 111 -1.84 -15.81 -21.02
N SER A 112 -0.95 -16.79 -20.84
CA SER A 112 -1.27 -18.21 -21.00
C SER A 112 -2.28 -18.75 -19.98
N HIS A 113 -2.32 -18.14 -18.79
CA HIS A 113 -3.22 -18.47 -17.67
C HIS A 113 -3.31 -17.29 -16.70
N THR A 114 -4.31 -17.28 -15.82
CA THR A 114 -4.42 -16.23 -14.78
C THR A 114 -3.46 -16.47 -13.63
N ILE A 115 -3.00 -15.39 -13.01
CA ILE A 115 -2.31 -15.41 -11.72
C ILE A 115 -3.35 -15.70 -10.63
N ASN A 116 -3.28 -16.88 -10.04
CA ASN A 116 -4.17 -17.26 -8.95
C ASN A 116 -3.64 -16.72 -7.62
N VAL A 117 -4.46 -15.94 -6.92
CA VAL A 117 -4.20 -15.42 -5.57
C VAL A 117 -5.17 -16.08 -4.62
N SER A 118 -4.79 -16.30 -3.37
CA SER A 118 -5.71 -16.76 -2.33
C SER A 118 -5.69 -15.83 -1.12
N PHE A 119 -6.47 -16.20 -0.11
CA PHE A 119 -6.64 -15.43 1.11
C PHE A 119 -6.45 -16.31 2.34
N ASN A 120 -6.15 -15.71 3.48
CA ASN A 120 -6.12 -16.41 4.73
C ASN A 120 -7.53 -16.43 5.35
N PRO A 121 -8.19 -17.59 5.50
CA PRO A 121 -9.55 -17.65 6.03
C PRO A 121 -9.64 -17.14 7.49
N ASN A 122 -8.52 -17.12 8.23
CA ASN A 122 -8.47 -16.55 9.58
C ASN A 122 -8.64 -15.01 9.60
N GLN A 123 -8.43 -14.32 8.48
CA GLN A 123 -8.48 -12.85 8.37
C GLN A 123 -9.89 -12.29 8.13
N ILE A 124 -10.89 -13.14 7.96
CA ILE A 124 -12.22 -12.69 7.52
C ILE A 124 -12.89 -11.80 8.55
N ASN A 125 -12.70 -12.10 9.84
CA ASN A 125 -13.18 -11.26 10.94
C ASN A 125 -12.24 -10.07 11.22
N GLN A 126 -11.21 -9.88 10.39
CA GLN A 126 -10.24 -8.79 10.46
C GLN A 126 -10.14 -8.11 9.08
N PRO A 127 -11.19 -7.40 8.63
CA PRO A 127 -11.31 -6.92 7.24
C PRO A 127 -10.16 -6.00 6.81
N GLN A 128 -9.55 -5.25 7.73
CA GLN A 128 -8.38 -4.43 7.41
C GLN A 128 -7.14 -5.29 7.12
N ASP A 129 -6.92 -6.38 7.85
CA ASP A 129 -5.82 -7.34 7.61
C ASP A 129 -5.99 -8.06 6.28
N LEU A 130 -7.24 -8.42 5.94
CA LEU A 130 -7.57 -9.01 4.64
C LEU A 130 -7.27 -8.03 3.49
N VAL A 131 -7.73 -6.78 3.60
CA VAL A 131 -7.43 -5.72 2.62
C VAL A 131 -5.93 -5.50 2.47
N ALA A 132 -5.21 -5.37 3.59
CA ALA A 132 -3.76 -5.14 3.58
C ALA A 132 -2.99 -6.31 2.94
N SER A 133 -3.42 -7.56 3.20
CA SER A 133 -2.80 -8.75 2.61
C SER A 133 -3.02 -8.82 1.09
N PHE A 134 -4.21 -8.48 0.61
CA PHE A 134 -4.46 -8.35 -0.82
C PHE A 134 -3.66 -7.22 -1.45
N ALA A 135 -3.59 -6.04 -0.82
CA ALA A 135 -2.80 -4.92 -1.32
C ALA A 135 -1.31 -5.27 -1.45
N GLY A 136 -0.74 -5.96 -0.45
CA GLY A 136 0.63 -6.48 -0.50
C GLY A 136 0.84 -7.54 -1.59
N THR A 137 -0.14 -8.41 -1.81
CA THR A 137 -0.08 -9.40 -2.90
C THR A 137 -0.08 -8.74 -4.27
N LEU A 138 -0.96 -7.75 -4.48
CA LEU A 138 -1.02 -6.98 -5.73
C LEU A 138 0.28 -6.19 -5.96
N ALA A 139 0.84 -5.58 -4.92
CA ALA A 139 2.14 -4.90 -4.97
C ALA A 139 3.26 -5.89 -5.36
N THR A 140 3.27 -7.10 -4.81
CA THR A 140 4.26 -8.14 -5.17
C THR A 140 4.14 -8.53 -6.64
N ILE A 141 2.92 -8.70 -7.14
CA ILE A 141 2.65 -9.01 -8.55
C ILE A 141 3.15 -7.89 -9.48
N LEU A 142 2.88 -6.63 -9.13
CA LEU A 142 3.39 -5.46 -9.86
C LEU A 142 4.91 -5.46 -9.94
N ILE A 143 5.60 -5.61 -8.80
CA ILE A 143 7.06 -5.63 -8.72
C ILE A 143 7.64 -6.75 -9.58
N HIS A 144 7.04 -7.95 -9.49
CA HIS A 144 7.49 -9.09 -10.28
C HIS A 144 7.32 -8.86 -11.78
N HIS A 145 6.18 -8.31 -12.19
CA HIS A 145 5.89 -8.02 -13.59
C HIS A 145 6.82 -6.95 -14.18
N VAL A 146 7.02 -5.84 -13.46
CA VAL A 146 7.89 -4.74 -13.92
C VAL A 146 9.37 -5.14 -13.89
N GLY A 147 9.77 -6.02 -12.96
CA GLY A 147 11.12 -6.59 -12.92
C GLY A 147 12.23 -5.61 -12.50
N VAL A 148 11.89 -4.41 -12.04
CA VAL A 148 12.84 -3.40 -11.55
C VAL A 148 13.00 -3.54 -10.04
N LEU A 149 14.24 -3.69 -9.58
CA LEU A 149 14.54 -3.82 -8.15
C LEU A 149 14.37 -2.48 -7.41
N PRO A 150 13.91 -2.50 -6.14
CA PRO A 150 13.79 -1.31 -5.33
C PRO A 150 15.16 -0.79 -4.86
N PRO A 151 15.24 0.42 -4.29
CA PRO A 151 16.42 0.91 -3.60
C PRO A 151 16.92 -0.10 -2.54
N GLY A 152 18.22 -0.42 -2.58
CA GLY A 152 18.82 -1.47 -1.74
C GLY A 152 18.76 -2.88 -2.35
N GLY A 153 18.09 -3.07 -3.48
CA GLY A 153 18.10 -4.31 -4.25
C GLY A 153 17.19 -5.41 -3.70
N LYS A 154 17.47 -6.67 -4.10
CA LYS A 154 16.60 -7.84 -3.83
C LYS A 154 16.27 -8.05 -2.35
N ALA A 155 17.22 -7.76 -1.45
CA ALA A 155 17.03 -7.94 -0.01
C ALA A 155 15.91 -7.06 0.58
N TYR A 156 15.57 -5.96 -0.10
CA TYR A 156 14.55 -5.00 0.31
C TYR A 156 13.20 -5.21 -0.39
N LEU A 157 13.06 -6.24 -1.23
CA LEU A 157 11.79 -6.55 -1.90
C LEU A 157 10.61 -6.67 -0.94
N PRO A 158 10.71 -7.36 0.23
CA PRO A 158 9.58 -7.46 1.15
C PRO A 158 9.10 -6.08 1.64
N GLN A 159 10.03 -5.23 2.07
CA GLN A 159 9.74 -3.88 2.57
C GLN A 159 9.23 -2.95 1.46
N ALA A 160 9.77 -3.09 0.25
CA ALA A 160 9.31 -2.35 -0.92
C ALA A 160 7.89 -2.76 -1.34
N THR A 161 7.51 -4.03 -1.18
CA THR A 161 6.12 -4.49 -1.36
C THR A 161 5.17 -3.76 -0.42
N ASP A 162 5.50 -3.69 0.88
CA ASP A 162 4.67 -2.98 1.86
C ASP A 162 4.60 -1.46 1.56
N ALA A 163 5.71 -0.87 1.11
CA ALA A 163 5.77 0.53 0.70
C ALA A 163 4.92 0.79 -0.56
N LEU A 164 5.02 -0.08 -1.56
CA LEU A 164 4.23 0.00 -2.79
C LEU A 164 2.74 -0.17 -2.48
N ALA A 165 2.34 -1.09 -1.61
CA ALA A 165 0.95 -1.21 -1.18
C ALA A 165 0.43 0.09 -0.51
N CYS A 166 1.27 0.83 0.21
CA CYS A 166 0.92 2.18 0.69
C CYS A 166 0.74 3.17 -0.46
N PHE A 167 1.65 3.15 -1.45
CA PHE A 167 1.60 3.98 -2.66
C PHE A 167 0.34 3.71 -3.51
N LEU A 168 -0.13 2.46 -3.56
CA LEU A 168 -1.39 2.06 -4.19
C LEU A 168 -2.64 2.60 -3.45
N GLY A 169 -2.47 3.27 -2.32
CA GLY A 169 -3.57 3.93 -1.59
C GLY A 169 -3.97 3.25 -0.28
N PHE A 170 -3.40 2.10 0.06
CA PHE A 170 -3.84 1.29 1.22
C PHE A 170 -3.11 1.62 2.53
N GLY A 171 -2.39 2.74 2.60
CA GLY A 171 -1.53 3.09 3.73
C GLY A 171 -2.21 3.10 5.11
N VAL A 172 -3.52 3.41 5.18
CA VAL A 172 -4.29 3.31 6.44
C VAL A 172 -4.40 1.86 6.92
N MET A 173 -4.86 0.95 6.05
CA MET A 173 -4.98 -0.47 6.37
C MET A 173 -3.61 -1.07 6.66
N MET A 174 -2.61 -0.73 5.86
CA MET A 174 -1.23 -1.17 6.07
C MET A 174 -0.74 -0.75 7.46
N SER A 175 -0.89 0.52 7.83
CA SER A 175 -0.43 1.05 9.13
C SER A 175 -1.18 0.44 10.30
N ASN A 176 -2.50 0.27 10.17
CA ASN A 176 -3.35 -0.25 11.25
C ASN A 176 -3.11 -1.75 11.53
N THR A 177 -2.51 -2.49 10.60
CA THR A 177 -2.39 -3.96 10.65
C THR A 177 -0.97 -4.45 10.89
N VAL A 178 0.03 -3.55 10.99
CA VAL A 178 1.42 -3.94 11.31
C VAL A 178 1.52 -4.59 12.70
N TYR A 179 0.82 -4.04 13.69
CA TYR A 179 0.83 -4.59 15.03
C TYR A 179 -0.13 -5.77 15.16
N GLN A 180 0.41 -6.92 15.59
CA GLN A 180 -0.33 -8.16 15.82
C GLN A 180 -1.29 -8.00 17.01
N PHE A 181 -2.58 -7.88 16.69
CA PHE A 181 -3.62 -7.60 17.68
C PHE A 181 -3.83 -8.80 18.61
N LYS A 182 -3.57 -8.64 19.92
CA LYS A 182 -3.67 -9.71 20.92
C LYS A 182 -5.10 -10.03 21.42
N GLY A 183 -6.15 -9.43 20.86
CA GLY A 183 -7.52 -9.61 21.37
C GLY A 183 -7.78 -8.86 22.69
N GLY A 184 -9.03 -8.41 22.91
CA GLY A 184 -9.48 -7.84 24.19
C GLY A 184 -10.08 -8.87 25.16
N CYS A 185 -10.45 -10.03 24.64
CA CYS A 185 -10.83 -11.22 25.39
C CYS A 185 -9.82 -12.33 25.05
N GLY A 186 -9.21 -12.96 26.06
CA GLY A 186 -8.13 -13.93 25.88
C GLY A 186 -8.50 -15.16 25.02
N SER A 187 -9.80 -15.42 24.81
CA SER A 187 -10.30 -16.50 23.95
C SER A 187 -10.54 -16.09 22.48
N CYS A 188 -10.46 -14.80 22.14
CA CYS A 188 -10.70 -14.28 20.79
C CYS A 188 -9.41 -13.96 20.03
N TYR A 189 -8.24 -14.19 20.63
CA TYR A 189 -6.95 -13.99 19.97
C TYR A 189 -6.70 -15.10 18.96
N ASN A 190 -6.58 -14.74 17.68
CA ASN A 190 -6.13 -15.65 16.64
C ASN A 190 -4.81 -15.13 16.04
N PRO A 191 -3.64 -15.65 16.46
CA PRO A 191 -2.35 -15.22 15.92
C PRO A 191 -2.24 -15.49 14.41
N TYR A 192 -2.90 -16.53 13.91
CA TYR A 192 -2.91 -16.91 12.50
C TYR A 192 -3.68 -15.94 11.60
N ALA A 193 -4.43 -14.98 12.16
CA ALA A 193 -5.10 -13.94 11.39
C ALA A 193 -4.19 -12.73 11.10
N ASN A 194 -3.08 -12.56 11.81
CA ASN A 194 -2.23 -11.39 11.61
C ASN A 194 -1.53 -11.45 10.25
N ARG A 195 -1.38 -10.29 9.60
CA ARG A 195 -0.48 -10.14 8.45
C ARG A 195 0.98 -10.24 8.91
N GLU A 196 1.82 -10.81 8.05
CA GLU A 196 3.28 -10.68 8.17
C GLU A 196 3.72 -9.32 7.58
N ALA A 197 3.74 -8.28 8.41
CA ALA A 197 4.25 -6.98 8.01
C ALA A 197 5.79 -6.97 7.99
N THR A 198 6.36 -6.35 6.96
CA THR A 198 7.80 -6.29 6.73
C THR A 198 8.36 -4.89 6.99
N LEU A 199 7.56 -3.85 6.70
CA LEU A 199 7.81 -2.52 7.25
C LEU A 199 7.38 -2.48 8.71
N SER A 200 8.16 -1.79 9.54
CA SER A 200 7.73 -1.47 10.90
C SER A 200 6.55 -0.50 10.88
N GLU A 201 5.87 -0.38 12.03
CA GLU A 201 4.70 0.49 12.17
C GLU A 201 5.04 1.94 11.80
N THR A 202 6.18 2.43 12.29
CA THR A 202 6.65 3.78 12.03
C THR A 202 7.04 4.00 10.57
N HIS A 203 7.69 3.02 9.91
CA HIS A 203 8.01 3.12 8.48
C HIS A 203 6.75 3.15 7.63
N THR A 204 5.76 2.31 7.96
CA THR A 204 4.48 2.25 7.24
C THR A 204 3.70 3.55 7.40
N VAL A 205 3.66 4.11 8.61
CA VAL A 205 3.03 5.42 8.87
C VAL A 205 3.74 6.55 8.12
N PHE A 206 5.08 6.53 8.05
CA PHE A 206 5.83 7.52 7.29
C PHE A 206 5.55 7.43 5.79
N MET A 207 5.53 6.21 5.23
CA MET A 207 5.17 5.99 3.82
C MET A 207 3.72 6.43 3.52
N HIS A 208 2.78 6.13 4.41
CA HIS A 208 1.42 6.62 4.31
C HIS A 208 1.36 8.16 4.37
N ALA A 209 2.13 8.79 5.25
CA ALA A 209 2.21 10.24 5.34
C ALA A 209 2.81 10.88 4.07
N LEU A 210 3.77 10.23 3.40
CA LEU A 210 4.31 10.66 2.10
C LEU A 210 3.20 10.65 1.04
N VAL A 211 2.48 9.54 0.92
CA VAL A 211 1.34 9.41 -0.01
C VAL A 211 0.28 10.47 0.30
N SER A 212 -0.10 10.64 1.57
CA SER A 212 -1.07 11.67 1.98
C SER A 212 -0.62 13.09 1.67
N TYR A 213 0.68 13.39 1.79
CA TYR A 213 1.23 14.70 1.44
C TYR A 213 1.04 15.01 -0.05
N PHE A 214 1.47 14.09 -0.92
CA PHE A 214 1.36 14.26 -2.37
C PHE A 214 -0.07 14.20 -2.90
N LYS A 215 -0.96 13.45 -2.21
CA LYS A 215 -2.40 13.42 -2.51
C LYS A 215 -3.18 14.56 -1.85
N GLN A 216 -2.52 15.47 -1.14
CA GLN A 216 -3.13 16.57 -0.39
C GLN A 216 -4.25 16.13 0.57
N ASP A 217 -4.16 14.91 1.10
CA ASP A 217 -5.19 14.33 1.92
C ASP A 217 -5.22 14.92 3.33
N LYS A 218 -6.44 15.19 3.80
CA LYS A 218 -6.73 15.75 5.12
C LYS A 218 -7.55 14.80 6.00
N HIS A 219 -7.99 13.66 5.47
CA HIS A 219 -8.99 12.81 6.10
C HIS A 219 -8.41 11.50 6.66
N SER A 220 -7.44 10.88 5.99
CA SER A 220 -6.96 9.52 6.33
C SER A 220 -6.46 9.38 7.78
N LYS A 221 -5.83 10.42 8.32
CA LYS A 221 -5.34 10.47 9.71
C LYS A 221 -6.38 10.03 10.75
N LYS A 222 -7.67 10.38 10.57
CA LYS A 222 -8.71 10.04 11.54
C LYS A 222 -8.99 8.54 11.59
N HIS A 223 -8.69 7.82 10.50
CA HIS A 223 -8.86 6.38 10.37
C HIS A 223 -7.65 5.57 10.82
N LEU A 224 -6.52 6.21 11.11
CA LEU A 224 -5.40 5.55 11.79
C LEU A 224 -5.77 5.22 13.25
N LYS A 225 -5.26 4.09 13.74
CA LYS A 225 -5.31 3.73 15.17
C LYS A 225 -4.79 4.90 16.03
N PRO A 226 -5.39 5.18 17.20
CA PRO A 226 -5.10 6.39 17.97
C PRO A 226 -3.61 6.66 18.24
N HIS A 227 -2.83 5.62 18.54
CA HIS A 227 -1.39 5.73 18.83
C HIS A 227 -0.54 6.11 17.62
N LEU A 228 -1.02 5.88 16.40
CA LEU A 228 -0.34 6.21 15.14
C LEU A 228 -0.51 7.68 14.76
N ARG A 229 -1.59 8.33 15.20
CA ARG A 229 -1.95 9.68 14.75
C ARG A 229 -0.89 10.72 15.10
N GLY A 230 -0.20 10.54 16.23
CA GLY A 230 0.93 11.38 16.64
C GLY A 230 2.14 11.19 15.72
N GLN A 231 2.49 9.94 15.40
CA GLN A 231 3.56 9.60 14.47
C GLN A 231 3.28 10.17 13.08
N PHE A 232 2.04 10.02 12.57
CA PHE A 232 1.63 10.55 11.25
C PHE A 232 1.80 12.07 11.15
N LYS A 233 1.32 12.84 12.16
CA LYS A 233 1.49 14.30 12.17
C LYS A 233 2.96 14.72 12.14
N LYS A 234 3.79 14.00 12.88
CA LYS A 234 5.23 14.25 12.93
C LYS A 234 5.88 13.94 11.58
N ALA A 235 5.55 12.79 10.98
CA ALA A 235 5.99 12.43 9.63
C ALA A 235 5.61 13.50 8.60
N GLN A 236 4.36 13.97 8.58
CA GLN A 236 3.94 15.03 7.64
C GLN A 236 4.76 16.32 7.77
N LYS A 237 5.14 16.71 8.99
CA LYS A 237 5.99 17.88 9.22
C LYS A 237 7.42 17.65 8.68
N GLU A 238 7.99 16.48 8.97
CA GLU A 238 9.33 16.10 8.49
C GLU A 238 9.37 16.01 6.96
N ILE A 239 8.37 15.35 6.35
CA ILE A 239 8.20 15.25 4.90
C ILE A 239 8.09 16.62 4.25
N LYS A 240 7.28 17.54 4.81
CA LYS A 240 7.20 18.91 4.28
C LYS A 240 8.57 19.59 4.26
N THR A 241 9.36 19.43 5.33
CA THR A 241 10.73 19.98 5.35
C THR A 241 11.64 19.31 4.33
N LEU A 242 11.60 17.98 4.21
CA LEU A 242 12.38 17.22 3.23
C LEU A 242 12.06 17.64 1.79
N VAL A 243 10.78 17.69 1.42
CA VAL A 243 10.35 18.07 0.07
C VAL A 243 10.76 19.50 -0.25
N ASN A 244 10.57 20.45 0.67
CA ASN A 244 10.93 21.85 0.45
C ASN A 244 12.45 22.09 0.33
N GLN A 245 13.27 21.16 0.84
CA GLN A 245 14.73 21.21 0.76
C GLN A 245 15.30 20.32 -0.37
N SER A 246 14.46 19.50 -0.99
CA SER A 246 14.90 18.55 -2.01
C SER A 246 15.11 19.23 -3.35
N ALA A 247 16.19 18.86 -4.03
CA ALA A 247 16.40 19.17 -5.45
C ALA A 247 15.84 18.08 -6.39
N ASN A 248 15.16 17.06 -5.85
CA ASN A 248 14.64 15.98 -6.65
C ASN A 248 13.47 16.48 -7.54
N PRO A 249 13.59 16.39 -8.88
CA PRO A 249 12.62 16.98 -9.79
C PRO A 249 11.23 16.33 -9.68
N LEU A 250 11.13 15.05 -9.35
CA LEU A 250 9.84 14.39 -9.13
C LEU A 250 9.18 14.95 -7.87
N LEU A 251 9.89 15.01 -6.74
CA LEU A 251 9.32 15.57 -5.51
C LEU A 251 8.88 17.03 -5.66
N LEU A 252 9.63 17.82 -6.45
CA LEU A 252 9.28 19.21 -6.75
C LEU A 252 8.05 19.30 -7.65
N ALA A 253 8.01 18.54 -8.75
CA ALA A 253 6.89 18.52 -9.69
C ALA A 253 5.55 18.09 -9.06
N PHE A 254 5.61 17.27 -8.00
CA PHE A 254 4.42 16.83 -7.26
C PHE A 254 4.14 17.65 -6.00
N SER A 255 4.98 18.62 -5.65
CA SER A 255 4.76 19.42 -4.45
C SER A 255 3.45 20.22 -4.55
N PRO A 256 2.54 20.10 -3.57
CA PRO A 256 1.28 20.84 -3.55
C PRO A 256 1.44 22.37 -3.67
N GLU A 257 2.60 22.91 -3.28
CA GLU A 257 2.90 24.34 -3.30
C GLU A 257 3.13 24.90 -4.71
N GLN A 258 3.24 24.05 -5.76
CA GLN A 258 3.40 24.48 -7.16
C GLN A 258 2.10 24.40 -8.00
N ALA A 259 0.98 23.93 -7.42
CA ALA A 259 -0.31 23.77 -8.12
C ALA A 259 -1.29 24.95 -7.86
N SER A 260 -0.76 26.17 -7.68
CA SER A 260 -1.55 27.40 -7.51
C SER A 260 -1.52 28.26 -8.76
#